data_AF-A0AA47I4D2-F1
#
_entry.id   AF-A0AA47I4D2-F1
#
_cell.length_a   1.000
_cell.length_b   1.000
_cell.length_c   1.000
_cell.angle_alpha   90.00
_cell.angle_beta   90.00
_cell.angle_gamma   90.00
#
_symmetry.space_group_name_H-M   'P 1'
#
loop_
_entity.id
_entity.type
_entity.pdbx_description
1 polymer ?
#
loop_
_entity_poly.entity_id
_entity_poly.type
_entity_poly.pdbx_seq_one_letter_code
_entity_poly.pdbx_strand_id
1 'polypeptide(L)'
;MKIYTKTGDKGQTSLLGGSRTSKSDLRVWSYGTCDSANSTLGFARSFIKDEEIKTIIFKIQKTLFEAGAELASLGTDKFKERIVKEDIDYLETVIDKLDMIIPKLNSFIVPGGTIESGALDVARTKVREAERYIVELCESYDVSANLSKYFNRLSDVIYTIARYEDYKNVLVKVKANVAEALGQKIYREGSEKMNSELSEKIIKSCIKKAMQIEVPMVIWVMDEHGNPVMFERMDGSLLASIEIAKGKAYSAVAFKLPTHELNELAKNGELYGINNLENVITFGGGYPLKINNLIVGAVGVSGGTVAQDMEVATYAVKKFEEMISYGDQK
;
A
#
# COMPACT_ATOMS: atom_id res chain seq x y z
N MET A 1 36.51 11.60 10.87
CA MET A 1 36.96 10.72 11.98
C MET A 1 37.06 9.30 11.43
N LYS A 2 38.15 8.55 11.65
CA LYS A 2 38.21 7.14 11.22
C LYS A 2 37.34 6.30 12.16
N ILE A 3 36.51 5.42 11.60
CA ILE A 3 35.56 4.59 12.37
C ILE A 3 36.31 3.57 13.26
N TYR A 4 37.40 2.97 12.77
CA TYR A 4 38.20 2.03 13.56
C TYR A 4 39.39 2.75 14.23
N THR A 5 39.54 2.56 15.55
CA THR A 5 40.59 3.19 16.37
C THR A 5 41.60 2.19 16.96
N LYS A 6 41.31 0.88 16.88
CA LYS A 6 42.10 -0.23 17.47
C LYS A 6 42.26 -0.21 19.00
N THR A 7 41.69 0.77 19.70
CA THR A 7 41.81 0.87 21.17
C THR A 7 41.03 -0.23 21.90
N GLY A 8 40.14 -0.94 21.21
CA GLY A 8 39.35 -2.04 21.77
C GLY A 8 39.86 -3.45 21.44
N ASP A 9 41.01 -3.59 20.78
CA ASP A 9 41.53 -4.90 20.31
C ASP A 9 41.92 -5.81 21.48
N LYS A 10 42.23 -5.22 22.65
CA LYS A 10 42.52 -5.94 23.90
C LYS A 10 41.27 -6.34 24.69
N GLY A 11 40.09 -6.32 24.07
CA GLY A 11 38.83 -6.72 24.71
C GLY A 11 38.20 -5.67 25.64
N GLN A 12 38.67 -4.42 25.61
CA GLN A 12 38.12 -3.31 26.42
C GLN A 12 37.38 -2.27 25.57
N THR A 13 36.53 -1.48 26.20
CA THR A 13 35.83 -0.34 25.59
C THR A 13 35.70 0.82 26.58
N SER A 14 35.42 2.02 26.08
CA SER A 14 35.10 3.18 26.92
C SER A 14 33.59 3.33 27.07
N LEU A 15 33.14 3.57 28.30
CA LEU A 15 31.76 3.93 28.62
C LEU A 15 31.52 5.42 28.35
N LEU A 16 30.25 5.84 28.37
CA LEU A 16 29.90 7.25 28.32
C LEU A 16 30.32 7.90 29.65
N GLY A 17 31.35 8.76 29.58
CA GLY A 17 32.10 9.25 30.75
C GLY A 17 33.60 8.97 30.69
N GLY A 18 34.04 8.12 29.76
CA GLY A 18 35.46 7.91 29.46
C GLY A 18 36.14 6.79 30.26
N SER A 19 35.51 6.32 31.34
CA SER A 19 35.97 5.13 32.08
C SER A 19 36.01 3.90 31.16
N ARG A 20 37.06 3.08 31.28
CA ARG A 20 37.21 1.86 30.48
C ARG A 20 36.67 0.64 31.23
N THR A 21 36.03 -0.26 30.49
CA THR A 21 35.57 -1.55 31.01
C THR A 21 35.83 -2.68 30.01
N SER A 22 35.68 -3.93 30.45
CA SER A 22 35.68 -5.11 29.57
C SER A 22 34.50 -5.04 28.60
N LYS A 23 34.67 -5.52 27.36
CA LYS A 23 33.55 -5.69 26.42
C LYS A 23 32.53 -6.73 26.89
N SER A 24 32.88 -7.54 27.89
CA SER A 24 31.99 -8.50 28.54
C SER A 24 31.29 -7.93 29.79
N ASP A 25 31.52 -6.66 30.15
CA ASP A 25 30.83 -6.00 31.26
C ASP A 25 29.31 -5.97 30.99
N LEU A 26 28.52 -6.19 32.02
CA LEU A 26 27.06 -6.29 31.92
C LEU A 26 26.42 -5.01 31.34
N ARG A 27 27.00 -3.83 31.59
CA ARG A 27 26.56 -2.57 30.95
C ARG A 27 26.74 -2.64 29.44
N VAL A 28 27.85 -3.20 28.96
CA VAL A 28 28.14 -3.37 27.53
C VAL A 28 27.17 -4.35 26.88
N TRP A 29 26.88 -5.47 27.55
CA TRP A 29 25.82 -6.39 27.11
C TRP A 29 24.46 -5.70 27.04
N SER A 30 24.12 -4.89 28.04
CA SER A 30 22.82 -4.23 28.12
C SER A 30 22.63 -3.19 27.00
N TYR A 31 23.51 -2.19 26.88
CA TYR A 31 23.37 -1.19 25.81
C TYR A 31 23.62 -1.78 24.42
N GLY A 32 24.44 -2.83 24.30
CA GLY A 32 24.66 -3.56 23.04
C GLY A 32 23.41 -4.34 22.60
N THR A 33 22.69 -4.95 23.54
CA THR A 33 21.41 -5.62 23.25
C THR A 33 20.32 -4.61 22.95
N CYS A 34 20.33 -3.43 23.60
CA CYS A 34 19.49 -2.30 23.24
C CYS A 34 19.73 -1.84 21.78
N ASP A 35 20.98 -1.75 21.33
CA ASP A 35 21.32 -1.43 19.94
C ASP A 35 20.86 -2.53 18.96
N SER A 36 20.99 -3.81 19.35
CA SER A 36 20.45 -4.94 18.59
C SER A 36 18.93 -4.86 18.45
N ALA A 37 18.21 -4.51 19.52
CA ALA A 37 16.77 -4.27 19.49
C ALA A 37 16.41 -3.11 18.56
N ASN A 38 17.13 -1.99 18.64
CA ASN A 38 16.92 -0.81 17.79
C ASN A 38 17.16 -1.12 16.30
N SER A 39 18.24 -1.85 16.00
CA SER A 39 18.58 -2.27 14.64
C SER A 39 17.53 -3.22 14.06
N THR A 40 17.08 -4.20 14.86
CA THR A 40 16.02 -5.14 14.47
C THR A 40 14.70 -4.42 14.23
N LEU A 41 14.37 -3.44 15.07
CA LEU A 41 13.18 -2.61 14.91
C LEU A 41 13.26 -1.73 13.65
N GLY A 42 14.45 -1.23 13.30
CA GLY A 42 14.70 -0.53 12.04
C GLY A 42 14.52 -1.43 10.81
N PHE A 43 14.94 -2.68 10.91
CA PHE A 43 14.70 -3.69 9.87
C PHE A 43 13.19 -3.98 9.73
N ALA A 44 12.48 -4.22 10.83
CA ALA A 44 11.03 -4.38 10.81
C ALA A 44 10.31 -3.17 10.17
N ARG A 45 10.73 -1.95 10.52
CA ARG A 45 10.19 -0.70 9.95
C ARG A 45 10.30 -0.63 8.42
N SER A 46 11.31 -1.27 7.81
CA SER A 46 11.48 -1.25 6.35
C SER A 46 10.43 -2.05 5.59
N PHE A 47 9.74 -3.00 6.23
CA PHE A 47 8.65 -3.76 5.61
C PHE A 47 7.28 -3.12 5.80
N ILE A 48 7.14 -2.25 6.79
CA ILE A 48 5.84 -1.65 7.15
C ILE A 48 5.41 -0.64 6.08
N LYS A 49 4.19 -0.79 5.59
CA LYS A 49 3.62 0.12 4.58
C LYS A 49 2.92 1.33 5.20
N ASP A 50 2.43 1.18 6.41
CA ASP A 50 1.70 2.22 7.15
C ASP A 50 2.64 3.33 7.64
N GLU A 51 2.48 4.54 7.10
CA GLU A 51 3.33 5.68 7.44
C GLU A 51 3.14 6.17 8.88
N GLU A 52 1.96 5.96 9.48
CA GLU A 52 1.75 6.27 10.89
C GLU A 52 2.57 5.32 11.77
N ILE A 53 2.49 4.01 11.50
CA ILE A 53 3.25 3.00 12.25
C ILE A 53 4.77 3.21 12.06
N LYS A 54 5.22 3.52 10.84
CA LYS A 54 6.63 3.89 10.58
C LYS A 54 7.08 5.06 11.44
N THR A 55 6.24 6.09 11.57
CA THR A 55 6.53 7.29 12.37
C THR A 55 6.61 6.94 13.85
N ILE A 56 5.67 6.13 14.36
CA ILE A 56 5.68 5.63 15.73
C ILE A 56 6.97 4.86 16.03
N ILE A 57 7.32 3.90 15.16
CA ILE A 57 8.53 3.09 15.34
C ILE A 57 9.78 3.96 15.27
N PHE A 58 9.85 4.91 14.34
CA PHE A 58 11.01 5.79 14.24
C PHE A 58 11.19 6.67 15.49
N LYS A 59 10.09 7.11 16.12
CA LYS A 59 10.16 7.78 17.42
C LYS A 59 10.71 6.86 18.51
N ILE A 60 10.23 5.61 18.58
CA ILE A 60 10.74 4.59 19.50
C ILE A 60 12.25 4.33 19.29
N GLN A 61 12.72 4.27 18.04
CA GLN A 61 14.14 4.08 17.71
C GLN A 61 15.02 5.21 18.26
N LYS A 62 14.52 6.45 18.27
CA LYS A 62 15.22 7.60 18.88
C LYS A 62 15.26 7.48 20.40
N THR A 63 14.15 7.11 21.03
CA THR A 63 14.11 6.89 22.48
C THR A 63 15.02 5.73 22.90
N LEU A 64 15.10 4.65 22.12
CA LEU A 64 16.06 3.55 22.35
C LEU A 64 17.53 4.00 22.24
N PHE A 65 17.83 4.97 21.38
CA PHE A 65 19.17 5.55 21.30
C PHE A 65 19.54 6.29 22.59
N GLU A 66 18.60 7.06 23.15
CA GLU A 66 18.77 7.72 24.45
C GLU A 66 18.85 6.71 25.61
N ALA A 67 18.03 5.65 25.59
CA ALA A 67 18.11 4.55 26.57
C ALA A 67 19.49 3.88 26.57
N GLY A 68 20.06 3.64 25.38
CA GLY A 68 21.42 3.11 25.25
C GLY A 68 22.48 4.05 25.84
N ALA A 69 22.31 5.36 25.67
CA ALA A 69 23.21 6.35 26.27
C ALA A 69 23.10 6.41 27.81
N GLU A 70 21.89 6.24 28.37
CA GLU A 70 21.68 6.11 29.81
C GLU A 70 22.42 4.88 30.36
N LEU A 71 22.18 3.71 29.76
CA LEU A 71 22.84 2.44 30.12
C LEU A 71 24.37 2.53 30.02
N ALA A 72 24.88 3.17 28.96
CA ALA A 72 26.31 3.35 28.75
C ALA A 72 26.97 4.32 29.75
N SER A 73 26.18 5.10 30.49
CA SER A 73 26.66 6.04 31.53
C SER A 73 26.45 5.56 32.96
N LEU A 74 25.85 4.38 33.16
CA LEU A 74 25.62 3.84 34.50
C LEU A 74 26.92 3.69 35.29
N GLY A 75 26.95 4.29 36.49
CA GLY A 75 28.11 4.29 37.38
C GLY A 75 29.26 5.19 36.92
N THR A 76 29.03 6.14 36.01
CA THR A 76 30.01 7.17 35.60
C THR A 76 29.61 8.56 36.09
N ASP A 77 30.54 9.52 36.03
CA ASP A 77 30.31 10.93 36.33
C ASP A 77 29.37 11.63 35.32
N LYS A 78 29.09 10.97 34.19
CA LYS A 78 28.19 11.45 33.13
C LYS A 78 26.81 10.80 33.18
N PHE A 79 26.52 10.02 34.22
CA PHE A 79 25.21 9.40 34.38
C PHE A 79 24.10 10.45 34.34
N LYS A 80 23.08 10.17 33.53
CA LYS A 80 21.88 10.98 33.41
C LYS A 80 20.71 10.07 33.06
N GLU A 81 19.62 10.18 33.82
CA GLU A 81 18.32 9.63 33.42
C GLU A 81 17.82 10.37 32.18
N ARG A 82 17.61 9.62 31.11
CA ARG A 82 17.19 10.12 29.80
C ARG A 82 15.76 9.69 29.49
N ILE A 83 15.34 8.55 30.01
CA ILE A 83 13.98 8.07 29.85
C ILE A 83 13.08 8.72 30.89
N VAL A 84 12.05 9.41 30.41
CA VAL A 84 11.09 10.13 31.25
C VAL A 84 9.74 9.42 31.27
N LYS A 85 8.86 9.85 32.16
CA LYS A 85 7.52 9.25 32.29
C LYS A 85 6.72 9.40 30.99
N GLU A 86 6.86 10.52 30.31
CA GLU A 86 6.18 10.83 29.05
C GLU A 86 6.52 9.85 27.93
N ASP A 87 7.71 9.24 27.96
CA ASP A 87 8.08 8.19 27.01
C ASP A 87 7.25 6.92 27.24
N ILE A 88 7.00 6.56 28.50
CA ILE A 88 6.18 5.41 28.90
C ILE A 88 4.71 5.69 28.56
N ASP A 89 4.20 6.86 28.96
CA ASP A 89 2.83 7.30 28.69
C ASP A 89 2.55 7.31 27.18
N TYR A 90 3.54 7.66 26.36
CA TYR A 90 3.44 7.58 24.90
C TYR A 90 3.29 6.14 24.40
N LEU A 91 4.04 5.17 24.94
CA LEU A 91 3.88 3.76 24.57
C LEU A 91 2.50 3.25 24.93
N GLU A 92 2.01 3.57 26.14
CA GLU A 92 0.67 3.19 26.62
C GLU A 92 -0.42 3.79 25.73
N THR A 93 -0.28 5.06 25.34
CA THR A 93 -1.21 5.71 24.39
C THR A 93 -1.26 5.00 23.03
N VAL A 94 -0.11 4.54 22.52
CA VAL A 94 -0.05 3.78 21.26
C VAL A 94 -0.70 2.41 21.42
N ILE A 95 -0.46 1.72 22.54
CA ILE A 95 -1.10 0.43 22.86
C ILE A 95 -2.61 0.62 22.87
N ASP A 96 -3.12 1.55 23.67
CA ASP A 96 -4.55 1.82 23.81
C ASP A 96 -5.20 2.15 22.46
N LYS A 97 -4.55 3.00 21.65
CA LYS A 97 -5.03 3.37 20.31
C LYS A 97 -5.18 2.15 19.40
N LEU A 98 -4.19 1.27 19.38
CA LEU A 98 -4.19 0.11 18.48
C LEU A 98 -5.07 -1.02 19.02
N ASP A 99 -5.14 -1.21 20.34
CA ASP A 99 -5.99 -2.22 20.99
C ASP A 99 -7.48 -1.92 20.76
N MET A 100 -7.88 -0.65 20.64
CA MET A 100 -9.25 -0.29 20.23
C MET A 100 -9.61 -0.75 18.82
N ILE A 101 -8.63 -1.01 17.95
CA ILE A 101 -8.83 -1.42 16.55
C ILE A 101 -8.79 -2.94 16.42
N ILE A 102 -7.90 -3.60 17.18
CA ILE A 102 -7.66 -5.04 17.10
C ILE A 102 -8.81 -5.78 17.82
N PRO A 103 -9.38 -6.84 17.24
CA PRO A 103 -10.39 -7.64 17.92
C PRO A 103 -9.78 -8.35 19.13
N LYS A 104 -10.58 -8.54 20.18
CA LYS A 104 -10.13 -9.23 21.40
C LYS A 104 -9.55 -10.60 21.07
N LEU A 105 -8.31 -10.81 21.50
CA LEU A 105 -7.56 -12.04 21.31
C LEU A 105 -7.88 -13.02 22.44
N ASN A 106 -8.48 -14.16 22.10
CA ASN A 106 -8.90 -15.17 23.09
C ASN A 106 -7.94 -16.37 23.20
N SER A 107 -6.81 -16.33 22.50
CA SER A 107 -5.81 -17.41 22.47
C SER A 107 -4.41 -16.87 22.24
N PHE A 108 -3.40 -17.67 22.59
CA PHE A 108 -2.02 -17.39 22.22
C PHE A 108 -1.86 -17.32 20.70
N ILE A 109 -1.03 -16.39 20.24
CA ILE A 109 -0.75 -16.17 18.82
C ILE A 109 0.67 -16.65 18.52
N VAL A 110 0.79 -17.46 17.47
CA VAL A 110 2.07 -17.87 16.93
C VAL A 110 2.71 -16.69 16.19
N PRO A 111 3.94 -16.29 16.53
CA PRO A 111 4.63 -15.19 15.87
C PRO A 111 4.78 -15.38 14.35
N GLY A 112 4.69 -14.30 13.58
CA GLY A 112 4.96 -14.31 12.13
C GLY A 112 3.77 -14.57 11.22
N GLY A 113 2.61 -13.98 11.51
CA GLY A 113 1.45 -14.03 10.61
C GLY A 113 1.68 -13.33 9.26
N THR A 114 2.59 -12.36 9.20
CA THR A 114 3.10 -11.70 7.99
C THR A 114 4.60 -11.43 8.10
N ILE A 115 5.22 -10.91 7.02
CA ILE A 115 6.64 -10.50 7.06
C ILE A 115 6.82 -9.35 8.05
N GLU A 116 5.91 -8.39 8.03
CA GLU A 116 5.90 -7.22 8.92
C GLU A 116 5.74 -7.65 10.38
N SER A 117 4.71 -8.44 10.70
CA SER A 117 4.46 -8.89 12.07
C SER A 117 5.54 -9.84 12.59
N GLY A 118 6.09 -10.70 11.72
CA GLY A 118 7.21 -11.57 12.04
C GLY A 118 8.48 -10.80 12.37
N ALA A 119 8.83 -9.78 11.58
CA ALA A 119 9.98 -8.94 11.87
C ALA A 119 9.81 -8.16 13.20
N LEU A 120 8.60 -7.68 13.48
CA LEU A 120 8.26 -7.04 14.75
C LEU A 120 8.34 -8.01 15.93
N ASP A 121 7.87 -9.25 15.78
CA ASP A 121 7.99 -10.27 16.82
C ASP A 121 9.45 -10.60 17.14
N VAL A 122 10.33 -10.66 16.14
CA VAL A 122 11.77 -10.80 16.37
C VAL A 122 12.30 -9.60 17.16
N ALA A 123 11.95 -8.36 16.77
CA ALA A 123 12.35 -7.16 17.50
C ALA A 123 11.87 -7.19 18.97
N ARG A 124 10.64 -7.65 19.22
CA ARG A 124 10.08 -7.83 20.57
C ARG A 124 10.91 -8.80 21.41
N THR A 125 11.39 -9.91 20.84
CA THR A 125 12.25 -10.84 21.60
C THR A 125 13.58 -10.20 21.99
N LYS A 126 14.15 -9.35 21.14
CA LYS A 126 15.38 -8.59 21.44
C LYS A 126 15.16 -7.51 22.50
N VAL A 127 14.02 -6.85 22.51
CA VAL A 127 13.63 -5.94 23.60
C VAL A 127 13.54 -6.69 24.93
N ARG A 128 12.91 -7.87 24.95
CA ARG A 128 12.84 -8.70 26.16
C ARG A 128 14.20 -9.24 26.60
N GLU A 129 15.12 -9.45 25.65
CA GLU A 129 16.51 -9.79 25.95
C GLU A 129 17.24 -8.64 26.63
N ALA A 130 17.11 -7.41 26.10
CA ALA A 130 17.64 -6.22 26.74
C ALA A 130 17.02 -6.00 28.14
N GLU A 131 15.71 -6.18 28.28
CA GLU A 131 14.99 -6.10 29.56
C GLU A 131 15.63 -7.01 30.63
N ARG A 132 15.99 -8.25 30.28
CA ARG A 132 16.65 -9.18 31.23
C ARG A 132 18.01 -8.68 31.68
N TYR A 133 18.83 -8.14 30.78
CA TYR A 133 20.11 -7.52 31.15
C TYR A 133 19.92 -6.26 32.02
N ILE A 134 18.87 -5.48 31.77
CA ILE A 134 18.53 -4.32 32.61
C ILE A 134 18.13 -4.78 34.02
N VAL A 135 17.33 -5.83 34.14
CA VAL A 135 16.96 -6.41 35.44
C VAL A 135 18.20 -6.91 36.18
N GLU A 136 19.11 -7.61 35.50
CA GLU A 136 20.38 -8.06 36.10
C GLU A 136 21.26 -6.87 36.54
N LEU A 137 21.28 -5.77 35.76
CA LEU A 137 21.99 -4.55 36.14
C LEU A 137 21.46 -3.94 37.44
N CYS A 138 20.15 -4.04 37.71
CA CYS A 138 19.54 -3.51 38.94
C CYS A 138 20.11 -4.17 40.22
N GLU A 139 20.75 -5.33 40.13
CA GLU A 139 21.42 -5.97 41.27
C GLU A 139 22.72 -5.25 41.68
N SER A 140 23.35 -4.55 40.74
CA SER A 140 24.68 -3.94 40.92
C SER A 140 24.73 -2.43 40.71
N TYR A 141 23.69 -1.85 40.09
CA TYR A 141 23.62 -0.44 39.73
C TYR A 141 22.26 0.14 40.08
N ASP A 142 22.25 1.43 40.42
CA ASP A 142 21.03 2.20 40.57
C ASP A 142 20.49 2.58 39.17
N VAL A 143 19.62 1.72 38.63
CA VAL A 143 19.00 1.89 37.32
C VAL A 143 17.68 2.63 37.49
N SER A 144 17.42 3.63 36.63
CA SER A 144 16.17 4.40 36.69
C SER A 144 14.96 3.48 36.55
N ALA A 145 13.99 3.65 37.46
CA ALA A 145 12.72 2.92 37.39
C ALA A 145 11.96 3.20 36.08
N ASN A 146 12.15 4.37 35.47
CA ASN A 146 11.53 4.70 34.20
C ASN A 146 12.13 3.86 33.06
N LEU A 147 13.44 3.63 33.07
CA LEU A 147 14.10 2.79 32.07
C LEU A 147 13.56 1.35 32.11
N SER A 148 13.48 0.75 33.30
CA SER A 148 12.94 -0.61 33.46
C SER A 148 11.48 -0.71 33.00
N LYS A 149 10.64 0.26 33.39
CA LYS A 149 9.22 0.33 32.95
C LYS A 149 9.10 0.52 31.44
N TYR A 150 9.96 1.34 30.84
CA TYR A 150 9.95 1.61 29.41
C TYR A 150 10.24 0.34 28.61
N PHE A 151 11.26 -0.46 28.97
CA PHE A 151 11.55 -1.71 28.25
C PHE A 151 10.45 -2.75 28.38
N ASN A 152 9.85 -2.84 29.57
CA ASN A 152 8.70 -3.71 29.80
C ASN A 152 7.54 -3.33 28.86
N ARG A 153 7.15 -2.05 28.85
CA ARG A 153 6.06 -1.53 28.01
C ARG A 153 6.40 -1.50 26.51
N LEU A 154 7.67 -1.35 26.16
CA LEU A 154 8.14 -1.42 24.79
C LEU A 154 7.91 -2.82 24.20
N SER A 155 8.05 -3.88 25.00
CA SER A 155 7.74 -5.23 24.53
C SER A 155 6.24 -5.38 24.20
N ASP A 156 5.37 -4.73 24.98
CA ASP A 156 3.92 -4.72 24.78
C ASP A 156 3.52 -3.89 23.54
N VAL A 157 4.10 -2.71 23.33
CA VAL A 157 3.76 -1.88 22.15
C VAL A 157 4.20 -2.58 20.86
N ILE A 158 5.37 -3.23 20.83
CA ILE A 158 5.83 -3.94 19.63
C ILE A 158 4.94 -5.15 19.38
N TYR A 159 4.53 -5.87 20.43
CA TYR A 159 3.53 -6.93 20.32
C TYR A 159 2.23 -6.40 19.70
N THR A 160 1.72 -5.29 20.23
CA THR A 160 0.47 -4.66 19.79
C THR A 160 0.54 -4.23 18.33
N ILE A 161 1.64 -3.60 17.90
CA ILE A 161 1.86 -3.23 16.49
C ILE A 161 1.94 -4.50 15.61
N ALA A 162 2.59 -5.57 16.05
CA ALA A 162 2.64 -6.82 15.30
C ALA A 162 1.24 -7.42 15.09
N ARG A 163 0.39 -7.39 16.13
CA ARG A 163 -1.00 -7.86 16.05
C ARG A 163 -1.88 -6.95 15.22
N TYR A 164 -1.64 -5.64 15.22
CA TYR A 164 -2.29 -4.69 14.33
C TYR A 164 -1.99 -5.01 12.86
N GLU A 165 -0.73 -5.28 12.50
CA GLU A 165 -0.35 -5.66 11.14
C GLU A 165 -0.98 -7.01 10.72
N ASP A 166 -0.99 -8.00 11.63
CA ASP A 166 -1.71 -9.27 11.40
C ASP A 166 -3.20 -9.03 11.15
N TYR A 167 -3.84 -8.19 11.97
CA TYR A 167 -5.25 -7.89 11.85
C TYR A 167 -5.57 -7.15 10.55
N LYS A 168 -4.74 -6.18 10.13
CA LYS A 168 -4.90 -5.52 8.82
C LYS A 168 -4.87 -6.54 7.68
N ASN A 169 -3.92 -7.49 7.73
CA ASN A 169 -3.86 -8.55 6.73
C ASN A 169 -5.10 -9.47 6.78
N VAL A 170 -5.61 -9.78 7.98
CA VAL A 170 -6.88 -10.51 8.13
C VAL A 170 -8.04 -9.71 7.56
N LEU A 171 -8.15 -8.41 7.80
CA LEU A 171 -9.19 -7.56 7.23
C LEU A 171 -9.13 -7.53 5.71
N VAL A 172 -7.94 -7.48 5.12
CA VAL A 172 -7.77 -7.59 3.66
C VAL A 172 -8.30 -8.94 3.17
N LYS A 173 -7.94 -10.04 3.84
CA LYS A 173 -8.44 -11.38 3.49
C LYS A 173 -9.94 -11.54 3.70
N VAL A 174 -10.50 -11.07 4.80
CA VAL A 174 -11.93 -11.13 5.10
C VAL A 174 -12.72 -10.26 4.14
N LYS A 175 -12.25 -9.04 3.84
CA LYS A 175 -12.84 -8.21 2.79
C LYS A 175 -12.82 -8.94 1.46
N ALA A 176 -11.72 -9.59 1.10
CA ALA A 176 -11.63 -10.41 -0.11
C ALA A 176 -12.59 -11.63 -0.09
N ASN A 177 -12.74 -12.31 1.04
CA ASN A 177 -13.61 -13.49 1.18
C ASN A 177 -15.10 -13.11 1.24
N VAL A 178 -15.46 -12.00 1.90
CA VAL A 178 -16.84 -11.47 1.95
C VAL A 178 -17.24 -10.94 0.58
N ALA A 179 -16.33 -10.24 -0.08
CA ALA A 179 -16.44 -9.88 -1.48
C ALA A 179 -16.71 -11.10 -2.38
N GLU A 180 -15.92 -12.16 -2.22
CA GLU A 180 -16.13 -13.42 -2.93
C GLU A 180 -17.50 -14.06 -2.62
N ALA A 181 -17.89 -14.13 -1.34
CA ALA A 181 -19.13 -14.75 -0.90
C ALA A 181 -20.40 -13.96 -1.27
N LEU A 182 -20.31 -12.63 -1.38
CA LEU A 182 -21.41 -11.75 -1.81
C LEU A 182 -21.49 -11.61 -3.34
N GLY A 183 -20.64 -12.31 -4.11
CA GLY A 183 -20.54 -12.13 -5.56
C GLY A 183 -20.03 -10.74 -5.97
N GLN A 184 -19.43 -10.01 -5.02
CA GLN A 184 -18.85 -8.68 -5.18
C GLN A 184 -17.34 -8.77 -5.05
N LYS A 185 -16.61 -9.42 -5.97
CA LYS A 185 -15.14 -9.53 -5.87
C LYS A 185 -14.47 -8.16 -5.71
N ILE A 186 -13.67 -8.01 -4.67
CA ILE A 186 -12.79 -6.86 -4.45
C ILE A 186 -11.46 -7.19 -5.13
N TYR A 187 -11.37 -6.63 -6.33
CA TYR A 187 -10.23 -6.34 -7.18
C TYR A 187 -8.88 -6.26 -6.44
N ARG A 188 -7.89 -7.00 -6.93
CA ARG A 188 -6.48 -6.89 -6.50
C ARG A 188 -5.99 -5.46 -6.75
N GLU A 189 -5.42 -4.84 -5.72
CA GLU A 189 -4.65 -3.60 -5.81
C GLU A 189 -3.57 -3.75 -6.89
N GLY A 190 -3.80 -3.10 -8.03
CA GLY A 190 -2.99 -3.20 -9.24
C GLY A 190 -3.71 -2.75 -10.53
N SER A 191 -5.05 -2.69 -10.57
CA SER A 191 -5.76 -2.30 -11.80
C SER A 191 -7.12 -1.59 -11.59
N GLU A 192 -7.20 -0.59 -10.71
CA GLU A 192 -8.39 0.29 -10.66
C GLU A 192 -8.49 1.26 -11.85
N LYS A 193 -7.54 1.21 -12.78
CA LYS A 193 -7.46 2.06 -13.97
C LYS A 193 -7.37 1.23 -15.23
N MET A 194 -7.82 1.78 -16.35
CA MET A 194 -7.57 1.19 -17.66
C MET A 194 -6.05 1.02 -17.86
N ASN A 195 -5.62 -0.19 -18.22
CA ASN A 195 -4.22 -0.51 -18.44
C ASN A 195 -4.03 -1.25 -19.78
N SER A 196 -2.77 -1.43 -20.17
CA SER A 196 -2.43 -2.03 -21.46
C SER A 196 -2.95 -3.46 -21.63
N GLU A 197 -2.86 -4.29 -20.59
CA GLU A 197 -3.30 -5.70 -20.64
C GLU A 197 -4.82 -5.82 -20.85
N LEU A 198 -5.59 -5.01 -20.12
CA LEU A 198 -7.05 -5.00 -20.23
C LEU A 198 -7.49 -4.42 -21.58
N SER A 199 -6.82 -3.35 -22.03
CA SER A 199 -7.07 -2.72 -23.33
C SER A 199 -6.82 -3.70 -24.48
N GLU A 200 -5.74 -4.49 -24.43
CA GLU A 200 -5.43 -5.50 -25.44
C GLU A 200 -6.52 -6.57 -25.51
N LYS A 201 -7.05 -7.03 -24.36
CA LYS A 201 -8.14 -8.02 -24.32
C LYS A 201 -9.46 -7.46 -24.88
N ILE A 202 -9.77 -6.20 -24.58
CA ILE A 202 -10.93 -5.49 -25.15
C ILE A 202 -10.78 -5.42 -26.67
N ILE A 203 -9.66 -4.89 -27.17
CA ILE A 203 -9.41 -4.71 -28.60
C ILE A 203 -9.48 -6.05 -29.35
N LYS A 204 -8.83 -7.10 -28.85
CA LYS A 204 -8.91 -8.44 -29.45
C LYS A 204 -10.35 -8.96 -29.53
N SER A 205 -11.18 -8.65 -28.54
CA SER A 205 -12.59 -9.05 -28.53
C SER A 205 -13.39 -8.26 -29.57
N CYS A 206 -13.15 -6.95 -29.68
CA CYS A 206 -13.75 -6.11 -30.71
C CYS A 206 -13.39 -6.57 -32.12
N ILE A 207 -12.12 -6.87 -32.37
CA ILE A 207 -11.63 -7.34 -33.68
C ILE A 207 -12.33 -8.65 -34.06
N LYS A 208 -12.44 -9.60 -33.13
CA LYS A 208 -13.18 -10.85 -33.37
C LYS A 208 -14.63 -10.59 -33.74
N LYS A 209 -15.29 -9.63 -33.07
CA LYS A 209 -16.68 -9.26 -33.36
C LYS A 209 -16.82 -8.53 -34.70
N ALA A 210 -15.89 -7.63 -35.03
CA ALA A 210 -15.82 -6.93 -36.31
C ALA A 210 -15.61 -7.91 -37.48
N MET A 211 -14.77 -8.93 -37.31
CA MET A 211 -14.61 -10.02 -38.28
C MET A 211 -15.89 -10.84 -38.45
N GLN A 212 -16.65 -11.11 -37.38
CA GLN A 212 -17.93 -11.85 -37.47
C GLN A 212 -19.00 -11.11 -38.28
N ILE A 213 -18.99 -9.77 -38.25
CA ILE A 213 -19.92 -8.95 -39.04
C ILE A 213 -19.33 -8.52 -40.38
N GLU A 214 -18.11 -8.99 -40.71
CA GLU A 214 -17.39 -8.72 -41.96
C GLU A 214 -17.16 -7.23 -42.25
N VAL A 215 -16.99 -6.41 -41.21
CA VAL A 215 -16.71 -4.98 -41.34
C VAL A 215 -15.39 -4.64 -40.64
N PRO A 216 -14.35 -4.23 -41.38
CA PRO A 216 -13.09 -3.80 -40.77
C PRO A 216 -13.28 -2.46 -40.04
N MET A 217 -12.83 -2.39 -38.79
CA MET A 217 -13.05 -1.23 -37.91
C MET A 217 -11.76 -0.71 -37.27
N VAL A 218 -11.86 0.50 -36.75
CA VAL A 218 -10.89 1.12 -35.84
C VAL A 218 -11.45 1.06 -34.43
N ILE A 219 -10.61 0.64 -33.48
CA ILE A 219 -10.96 0.54 -32.07
C ILE A 219 -9.98 1.40 -31.27
N TRP A 220 -10.50 2.27 -30.42
CA TRP A 220 -9.76 3.07 -29.46
C TRP A 220 -10.17 2.71 -28.04
N VAL A 221 -9.19 2.61 -27.14
CA VAL A 221 -9.39 2.48 -25.69
C VAL A 221 -8.65 3.62 -24.99
N MET A 222 -9.36 4.31 -24.11
CA MET A 222 -8.84 5.46 -23.34
C MET A 222 -8.94 5.22 -21.83
N ASP A 223 -8.12 5.93 -21.07
CA ASP A 223 -8.19 6.00 -19.60
C ASP A 223 -9.32 6.93 -19.13
N GLU A 224 -9.52 7.01 -17.81
CA GLU A 224 -10.54 7.86 -17.18
C GLU A 224 -10.32 9.37 -17.39
N HIS A 225 -9.14 9.76 -17.89
CA HIS A 225 -8.76 11.14 -18.18
C HIS A 225 -8.88 11.48 -19.68
N GLY A 226 -9.31 10.51 -20.51
CA GLY A 226 -9.46 10.70 -21.96
C GLY A 226 -8.14 10.58 -22.72
N ASN A 227 -7.09 10.03 -22.10
CA ASN A 227 -5.82 9.78 -22.78
C ASN A 227 -5.83 8.41 -23.46
N PRO A 228 -5.19 8.27 -24.63
CA PRO A 228 -5.02 6.97 -25.27
C PRO A 228 -4.27 5.97 -24.42
N VAL A 229 -4.84 4.77 -24.27
CA VAL A 229 -4.14 3.60 -23.69
C VAL A 229 -3.70 2.65 -24.80
N MET A 230 -4.59 2.35 -25.73
CA MET A 230 -4.30 1.51 -26.89
C MET A 230 -5.28 1.80 -28.02
N PHE A 231 -4.83 1.66 -29.27
CA PHE A 231 -5.71 1.71 -30.44
C PHE A 231 -5.26 0.67 -31.45
N GLU A 232 -6.20 0.16 -32.25
CA GLU A 232 -5.90 -0.76 -33.34
C GLU A 232 -6.76 -0.45 -34.56
N ARG A 233 -6.14 -0.53 -35.74
CA ARG A 233 -6.77 -0.30 -37.04
C ARG A 233 -6.71 -1.59 -37.84
N MET A 234 -7.87 -2.18 -38.12
CA MET A 234 -7.95 -3.35 -38.98
C MET A 234 -7.61 -3.00 -40.43
N ASP A 235 -6.97 -3.92 -41.15
CA ASP A 235 -6.77 -3.78 -42.59
C ASP A 235 -8.12 -3.64 -43.31
N GLY A 236 -8.17 -2.76 -44.30
CA GLY A 236 -9.41 -2.42 -45.03
C GLY A 236 -10.32 -1.41 -44.33
N SER A 237 -10.01 -0.93 -43.11
CA SER A 237 -10.80 0.12 -42.46
C SER A 237 -10.69 1.47 -43.16
N LEU A 238 -11.74 2.29 -43.10
CA LEU A 238 -11.71 3.67 -43.60
C LEU A 238 -10.71 4.53 -42.80
N LEU A 239 -9.90 5.35 -43.46
CA LEU A 239 -8.93 6.24 -42.80
C LEU A 239 -9.62 7.25 -41.87
N ALA A 240 -10.79 7.78 -42.29
CA ALA A 240 -11.60 8.69 -41.49
C ALA A 240 -12.06 8.06 -40.15
N SER A 241 -12.13 6.72 -40.07
CA SER A 241 -12.54 6.04 -38.84
C SER A 241 -11.52 6.16 -37.71
N ILE A 242 -10.26 6.55 -38.00
CA ILE A 242 -9.23 6.76 -36.98
C ILE A 242 -9.66 7.86 -36.01
N GLU A 243 -9.93 9.05 -36.53
CA GLU A 243 -10.33 10.20 -35.71
C GLU A 243 -11.77 10.06 -35.21
N ILE A 244 -12.68 9.43 -35.97
CA ILE A 244 -14.05 9.21 -35.50
C ILE A 244 -14.09 8.28 -34.29
N ALA A 245 -13.37 7.15 -34.32
CA ALA A 245 -13.32 6.23 -33.18
C ALA A 245 -12.66 6.88 -31.96
N LYS A 246 -11.59 7.65 -32.16
CA LYS A 246 -10.94 8.44 -31.10
C LYS A 246 -11.90 9.46 -30.47
N GLY A 247 -12.59 10.25 -31.29
CA GLY A 247 -13.58 11.23 -30.84
C GLY A 247 -14.74 10.59 -30.09
N LYS A 248 -15.19 9.40 -30.52
CA LYS A 248 -16.21 8.61 -29.81
C LYS A 248 -15.75 8.17 -28.42
N ALA A 249 -14.54 7.62 -28.30
CA ALA A 249 -13.97 7.23 -27.00
C ALA A 249 -13.83 8.44 -26.07
N TYR A 250 -13.24 9.53 -26.58
CA TYR A 250 -13.05 10.77 -25.83
C TYR A 250 -14.38 11.35 -25.33
N SER A 251 -15.38 11.43 -26.21
CA SER A 251 -16.71 11.94 -25.87
C SER A 251 -17.36 11.12 -24.77
N ALA A 252 -17.20 9.79 -24.82
CA ALA A 252 -17.76 8.90 -23.81
C ALA A 252 -17.13 9.11 -22.41
N VAL A 253 -15.83 9.41 -22.33
CA VAL A 253 -15.18 9.80 -21.06
C VAL A 253 -15.61 11.20 -20.63
N ALA A 254 -15.49 12.18 -21.52
CA ALA A 254 -15.70 13.59 -21.22
C ALA A 254 -17.12 13.89 -20.71
N PHE A 255 -18.12 13.25 -21.33
CA PHE A 255 -19.52 13.45 -20.97
C PHE A 255 -20.10 12.34 -20.10
N LYS A 256 -19.30 11.31 -19.80
CA LYS A 256 -19.69 10.20 -18.93
C LYS A 256 -20.93 9.42 -19.42
N LEU A 257 -21.20 9.49 -20.73
CA LEU A 257 -22.40 8.96 -21.39
C LEU A 257 -22.03 8.29 -22.71
N PRO A 258 -22.76 7.26 -23.15
CA PRO A 258 -22.62 6.73 -24.50
C PRO A 258 -22.88 7.81 -25.58
N THR A 259 -22.11 7.78 -26.67
CA THR A 259 -22.18 8.85 -27.68
C THR A 259 -23.48 8.91 -28.45
N HIS A 260 -24.28 7.85 -28.45
CA HIS A 260 -25.62 7.86 -29.06
C HIS A 260 -26.62 8.66 -28.21
N GLU A 261 -26.48 8.67 -26.89
CA GLU A 261 -27.31 9.47 -25.97
C GLU A 261 -26.97 10.96 -26.07
N LEU A 262 -25.71 11.29 -26.40
CA LEU A 262 -25.29 12.67 -26.64
C LEU A 262 -25.98 13.32 -27.85
N ASN A 263 -26.52 12.54 -28.79
CA ASN A 263 -27.16 13.08 -30.00
C ASN A 263 -28.36 13.96 -29.67
N GLU A 264 -29.23 13.48 -28.78
CA GLU A 264 -30.45 14.18 -28.38
C GLU A 264 -30.11 15.45 -27.59
N LEU A 265 -29.14 15.35 -26.68
CA LEU A 265 -28.64 16.47 -25.88
C LEU A 265 -27.98 17.56 -26.73
N ALA A 266 -27.30 17.18 -27.81
CA ALA A 266 -26.60 18.11 -28.69
C ALA A 266 -27.51 18.83 -29.70
N LYS A 267 -28.61 18.20 -30.13
CA LYS A 267 -29.50 18.76 -31.16
C LYS A 267 -30.57 19.68 -30.59
N ASN A 268 -31.19 19.30 -29.47
CA ASN A 268 -32.35 20.01 -28.90
C ASN A 268 -32.32 20.08 -27.36
N GLY A 269 -31.17 19.77 -26.73
CA GLY A 269 -31.03 19.71 -25.28
C GLY A 269 -30.10 20.78 -24.70
N GLU A 270 -29.74 20.61 -23.43
CA GLU A 270 -28.91 21.55 -22.65
C GLU A 270 -27.48 21.74 -23.20
N LEU A 271 -27.03 20.86 -24.09
CA LEU A 271 -25.69 20.86 -24.68
C LEU A 271 -25.72 21.23 -26.18
N TYR A 272 -26.62 22.13 -26.57
CA TYR A 272 -26.74 22.58 -27.95
C TYR A 272 -25.42 23.11 -28.53
N GLY A 273 -25.05 22.62 -29.72
CA GLY A 273 -23.84 23.06 -30.43
C GLY A 273 -22.53 22.39 -30.00
N ILE A 274 -22.58 21.41 -29.08
CA ILE A 274 -21.39 20.69 -28.62
C ILE A 274 -20.72 19.85 -29.71
N ASN A 275 -21.46 19.51 -30.76
CA ASN A 275 -20.97 18.87 -31.96
C ASN A 275 -20.03 19.75 -32.81
N ASN A 276 -19.87 21.03 -32.47
CA ASN A 276 -18.89 21.92 -33.11
C ASN A 276 -17.49 21.83 -32.46
N LEU A 277 -17.35 21.11 -31.36
CA LEU A 277 -16.06 20.90 -30.71
C LEU A 277 -15.26 19.84 -31.49
N GLU A 278 -13.98 20.14 -31.74
CA GLU A 278 -13.09 19.36 -32.62
C GLU A 278 -12.96 17.88 -32.25
N ASN A 279 -13.09 17.53 -30.97
CA ASN A 279 -12.90 16.17 -30.46
C ASN A 279 -14.21 15.50 -30.01
N VAL A 280 -15.38 16.12 -30.25
CA VAL A 280 -16.66 15.62 -29.75
C VAL A 280 -17.48 14.97 -30.86
N ILE A 281 -17.85 13.71 -30.65
CA ILE A 281 -18.70 12.92 -31.54
C ILE A 281 -19.99 12.55 -30.81
N THR A 282 -21.11 12.97 -31.38
CA THR A 282 -22.45 12.83 -30.79
C THR A 282 -23.29 11.75 -31.47
N PHE A 283 -22.66 10.80 -32.18
CA PHE A 283 -23.33 9.64 -32.76
C PHE A 283 -22.70 8.33 -32.28
N GLY A 284 -23.48 7.26 -32.31
CA GLY A 284 -23.19 6.00 -31.62
C GLY A 284 -21.87 5.31 -32.01
N GLY A 285 -21.30 4.59 -31.04
CA GLY A 285 -20.06 3.83 -31.17
C GLY A 285 -19.03 4.12 -30.09
N GLY A 286 -19.27 5.10 -29.21
CA GLY A 286 -18.46 5.36 -28.01
C GLY A 286 -19.22 5.01 -26.73
N TYR A 287 -18.57 4.27 -25.82
CA TYR A 287 -19.16 3.85 -24.55
C TYR A 287 -18.18 3.99 -23.39
N PRO A 288 -18.61 4.53 -22.23
CA PRO A 288 -17.80 4.53 -21.03
C PRO A 288 -17.68 3.11 -20.47
N LEU A 289 -16.50 2.78 -19.96
CA LEU A 289 -16.22 1.53 -19.27
C LEU A 289 -16.22 1.80 -17.77
N LYS A 290 -17.04 1.06 -17.01
CA LYS A 290 -17.33 1.35 -15.61
C LYS A 290 -17.01 0.17 -14.69
N ILE A 291 -16.38 0.46 -13.55
CA ILE A 291 -16.23 -0.46 -12.42
C ILE A 291 -16.93 0.16 -11.23
N ASN A 292 -17.88 -0.54 -10.60
CA ASN A 292 -18.65 -0.01 -9.45
C ASN A 292 -19.27 1.37 -9.73
N ASN A 293 -19.78 1.57 -10.95
CA ASN A 293 -20.35 2.83 -11.45
C ASN A 293 -19.35 4.00 -11.61
N LEU A 294 -18.05 3.80 -11.34
CA LEU A 294 -16.98 4.74 -11.64
C LEU A 294 -16.45 4.49 -13.05
N ILE A 295 -16.28 5.55 -13.84
CA ILE A 295 -15.68 5.46 -15.17
C ILE A 295 -14.19 5.27 -15.01
N VAL A 296 -13.68 4.15 -15.53
CA VAL A 296 -12.24 3.82 -15.52
C VAL A 296 -11.60 3.98 -16.90
N GLY A 297 -12.41 4.30 -17.92
CA GLY A 297 -11.98 4.48 -19.29
C GLY A 297 -13.16 4.51 -20.26
N ALA A 298 -12.87 4.45 -21.56
CA ALA A 298 -13.89 4.29 -22.58
C ALA A 298 -13.38 3.51 -23.78
N VAL A 299 -14.31 2.98 -24.57
CA VAL A 299 -14.06 2.40 -25.88
C VAL A 299 -14.76 3.23 -26.95
N GLY A 300 -14.10 3.41 -28.09
CA GLY A 300 -14.66 4.04 -29.27
C GLY A 300 -14.42 3.17 -30.50
N VAL A 301 -15.48 2.91 -31.26
CA VAL A 301 -15.44 2.05 -32.45
C VAL A 301 -16.00 2.79 -33.66
N SER A 302 -15.32 2.65 -34.80
CA SER A 302 -15.77 3.22 -36.07
C SER A 302 -15.29 2.37 -37.25
N GLY A 303 -16.16 2.12 -38.21
CA GLY A 303 -15.78 1.52 -39.50
C GLY A 303 -16.97 1.12 -40.37
N GLY A 304 -18.16 0.93 -39.77
CA GLY A 304 -19.39 0.60 -40.47
C GLY A 304 -20.48 1.65 -40.30
N THR A 305 -21.73 1.18 -40.37
CA THR A 305 -22.89 1.97 -39.97
C THR A 305 -22.89 2.24 -38.46
N VAL A 306 -23.62 3.25 -38.00
CA VAL A 306 -23.76 3.55 -36.56
C VAL A 306 -24.24 2.34 -35.76
N ALA A 307 -25.15 1.53 -36.31
CA ALA A 307 -25.63 0.32 -35.68
C ALA A 307 -24.51 -0.74 -35.51
N GLN A 308 -23.68 -0.93 -36.53
CA GLN A 308 -22.54 -1.86 -36.47
C GLN A 308 -21.45 -1.38 -35.51
N ASP A 309 -21.16 -0.07 -35.51
CA ASP A 309 -20.22 0.53 -34.55
C ASP A 309 -20.70 0.32 -33.10
N MET A 310 -22.00 0.52 -32.84
CA MET A 310 -22.62 0.26 -31.55
C MET A 310 -22.61 -1.22 -31.19
N GLU A 311 -22.83 -2.12 -32.14
CA GLU A 311 -22.80 -3.57 -31.90
C GLU A 311 -21.41 -4.02 -31.40
N VAL A 312 -20.33 -3.55 -32.03
CA VAL A 312 -18.97 -3.89 -31.61
C VAL A 312 -18.61 -3.20 -30.30
N ALA A 313 -18.98 -1.94 -30.11
CA ALA A 313 -18.68 -1.20 -28.88
C ALA A 313 -19.44 -1.75 -27.66
N THR A 314 -20.71 -2.15 -27.81
CA THR A 314 -21.48 -2.80 -26.73
C THR A 314 -20.95 -4.19 -26.42
N TYR A 315 -20.48 -4.94 -27.43
CA TYR A 315 -19.76 -6.20 -27.21
C TYR A 315 -18.46 -5.98 -26.42
N ALA A 316 -17.75 -4.87 -26.67
CA ALA A 316 -16.59 -4.47 -25.91
C ALA A 316 -16.93 -4.21 -24.43
N VAL A 317 -18.01 -3.47 -24.16
CA VAL A 317 -18.52 -3.22 -22.79
C VAL A 317 -18.86 -4.54 -22.11
N LYS A 318 -19.63 -5.42 -22.77
CA LYS A 318 -19.96 -6.75 -22.26
C LYS A 318 -18.72 -7.57 -21.96
N LYS A 319 -17.71 -7.54 -22.84
CA LYS A 319 -16.47 -8.29 -22.66
C LYS A 319 -15.60 -7.71 -21.56
N PHE A 320 -15.57 -6.39 -21.40
CA PHE A 320 -14.94 -5.73 -20.27
C PHE A 320 -15.63 -6.14 -18.97
N GLU A 321 -16.95 -6.08 -18.90
CA GLU A 321 -17.78 -6.56 -17.78
C GLU A 321 -17.53 -8.04 -17.48
N GLU A 322 -17.44 -8.89 -18.50
CA GLU A 322 -17.04 -10.28 -18.34
C GLU A 322 -15.60 -10.41 -17.85
N MET A 323 -14.62 -9.64 -18.33
CA MET A 323 -13.22 -9.75 -17.88
C MET A 323 -13.07 -9.37 -16.41
N ILE A 324 -13.80 -8.33 -15.98
CA ILE A 324 -13.86 -7.95 -14.58
C ILE A 324 -14.69 -8.94 -13.75
N SER A 325 -15.59 -9.73 -14.38
CA SER A 325 -16.40 -10.78 -13.74
C SER A 325 -15.88 -12.22 -13.91
N TYR A 326 -14.85 -12.49 -14.73
CA TYR A 326 -14.25 -13.80 -15.05
C TYR A 326 -12.76 -13.88 -14.69
N GLY A 327 -12.14 -12.79 -14.24
CA GLY A 327 -11.00 -12.84 -13.30
C GLY A 327 -11.33 -13.55 -11.97
N ASP A 328 -12.52 -14.15 -11.93
CA ASP A 328 -13.23 -14.67 -10.80
C ASP A 328 -13.45 -16.18 -10.78
N GLN A 329 -13.04 -16.90 -11.83
CA GLN A 329 -13.24 -18.36 -11.95
C GLN A 329 -11.99 -19.16 -12.35
N LYS A 330 -10.77 -18.67 -12.12
CA LYS A 330 -9.56 -19.51 -12.27
C LYS A 330 -8.56 -19.32 -11.14
#